data_AF-A0A836QPR3-F1
#
_entry.id   AF-A0A836QPR3-F1
#
_cell.length_a   1.000
_cell.length_b   1.000
_cell.length_c   1.000
_cell.angle_alpha   90.00
_cell.angle_beta   90.00
_cell.angle_gamma   90.00
#
_symmetry.space_group_name_H-M   'P 1'
#
loop_
_entity.id
_entity.type
_entity.pdbx_description
1 polymer ?
#
loop_
_entity_poly.entity_id
_entity_poly.type
_entity_poly.pdbx_seq_one_letter_code
_entity_poly.pdbx_strand_id
1 'polypeptide(L)'
;CGACTVTLRYSDGRTGGTELACMKPVEAGMEIFPCPVAEDTAVEPVANPELSTLQSAFPTLSRCTKCGSCTTACPMSIPVMDSVLRMQKGEFSAVAEDFTTCIHCGLCRFVCEDKVKPHNMGLWVRRSLGMSRNLAIAKTQASAEQEWQYLLVEDGELRLQRAKKFRQSERIEP
;
A
#
# COMPACT_ATOMS: atom_id res chain seq x y z
N CYS A 1 4.48 -7.41 -6.75
CA CYS A 1 3.25 -7.57 -7.57
C CYS A 1 2.14 -8.36 -6.87
N GLY A 2 2.42 -9.19 -5.86
CA GLY A 2 1.37 -9.91 -5.11
C GLY A 2 0.89 -11.24 -5.73
N ALA A 3 1.33 -11.57 -6.95
CA ALA A 3 0.95 -12.80 -7.66
C ALA A 3 1.51 -14.09 -7.04
N CYS A 4 2.55 -13.99 -6.20
CA CYS A 4 3.26 -15.12 -5.60
C CYS A 4 2.77 -15.47 -4.19
N THR A 5 1.54 -15.12 -3.83
CA THR A 5 1.01 -15.41 -2.50
C THR A 5 0.76 -16.91 -2.34
N VAL A 6 1.26 -17.48 -1.24
CA VAL A 6 1.17 -18.90 -0.92
C VAL A 6 0.81 -19.11 0.54
N THR A 7 0.20 -20.25 0.84
CA THR A 7 0.06 -20.73 2.22
C THR A 7 1.14 -21.76 2.48
N LEU A 8 1.84 -21.63 3.61
CA LEU A 8 2.91 -22.53 4.02
C LEU A 8 2.47 -23.39 5.20
N ARG A 9 2.94 -24.62 5.23
CA ARG A 9 2.96 -25.50 6.41
C ARG A 9 4.37 -26.07 6.59
N TYR A 10 4.67 -26.56 7.77
CA TYR A 10 5.93 -27.23 8.04
C TYR A 10 5.69 -28.63 8.59
N SER A 11 6.45 -29.60 8.09
CA SER A 11 6.34 -31.00 8.48
C SER A 11 6.71 -31.28 9.94
N ASP A 12 7.44 -30.36 10.58
CA ASP A 12 7.81 -30.41 12.00
C ASP A 12 6.72 -29.88 12.95
N GLY A 13 5.59 -29.41 12.41
CA GLY A 13 4.44 -28.94 13.17
C GLY A 13 4.50 -27.48 13.62
N ARG A 14 5.56 -26.71 13.30
CA ARG A 14 5.57 -25.27 13.62
C ARG A 14 4.55 -24.50 12.78
N THR A 15 4.05 -23.39 13.33
CA THR A 15 2.99 -22.60 12.72
C THR A 15 3.42 -22.07 11.34
N GLY A 16 2.63 -22.41 10.32
CA GLY A 16 2.74 -21.85 8.99
C GLY A 16 2.01 -20.51 8.86
N GLY A 17 1.73 -20.10 7.62
CA GLY A 17 1.04 -18.84 7.38
C GLY A 17 0.90 -18.50 5.91
N THR A 18 0.30 -17.34 5.64
CA THR A 18 0.22 -16.78 4.29
C THR A 18 1.42 -15.88 4.06
N GLU A 19 2.19 -16.16 3.02
CA GLU A 19 3.45 -15.50 2.71
C GLU A 19 3.58 -15.15 1.23
N LEU A 20 4.58 -14.32 0.91
CA LEU A 20 5.00 -14.08 -0.47
C LEU A 20 6.14 -15.02 -0.82
N ALA A 21 5.92 -15.95 -1.76
CA ALA A 21 6.94 -16.92 -2.15
C ALA A 21 8.23 -16.26 -2.65
N CYS A 22 8.15 -15.05 -3.23
CA CYS A 22 9.34 -14.32 -3.68
C CYS A 22 10.16 -13.67 -2.55
N MET A 23 9.62 -13.58 -1.32
CA MET A 23 10.29 -12.96 -0.17
C MET A 23 10.60 -13.95 0.95
N LYS A 24 10.00 -15.14 0.94
CA LYS A 24 10.19 -16.16 1.97
C LYS A 24 11.32 -17.13 1.57
N PRO A 25 12.44 -17.15 2.31
CA PRO A 25 13.50 -18.13 2.08
C PRO A 25 12.99 -19.55 2.26
N VAL A 26 13.47 -20.48 1.43
CA VAL A 26 13.12 -21.90 1.53
C VAL A 26 13.77 -22.50 2.77
N GLU A 27 12.98 -23.26 3.54
CA GLU A 27 13.44 -24.01 4.70
C GLU A 27 13.08 -25.49 4.53
N ALA A 28 13.89 -26.37 5.13
CA ALA A 28 13.62 -27.80 5.11
C ALA A 28 12.26 -28.11 5.76
N GLY A 29 11.52 -29.05 5.17
CA GLY A 29 10.19 -29.45 5.66
C GLY A 29 9.06 -28.47 5.32
N MET A 30 9.29 -27.45 4.48
CA MET A 30 8.21 -26.60 3.96
C MET A 30 7.30 -27.34 2.99
N GLU A 31 5.99 -27.20 3.21
CA GLU A 31 4.93 -27.57 2.27
C GLU A 31 4.23 -26.30 1.77
N ILE A 32 4.16 -26.13 0.45
CA ILE A 32 3.68 -24.91 -0.19
C ILE A 32 2.37 -25.18 -0.92
N PHE A 33 1.34 -24.39 -0.62
CA PHE A 33 0.03 -24.48 -1.25
C PHE A 33 -0.29 -23.17 -1.98
N PRO A 34 -0.66 -23.21 -3.28
CA PRO A 34 -1.17 -22.04 -3.98
C PRO A 34 -2.41 -21.50 -3.28
N CYS A 35 -2.54 -20.17 -3.20
CA CYS A 35 -3.72 -19.53 -2.64
C CYS A 35 -4.59 -18.96 -3.78
N PRO A 36 -5.64 -19.67 -4.25
CA PRO A 36 -6.50 -19.15 -5.29
C PRO A 36 -7.23 -17.91 -4.79
N VAL A 37 -7.21 -16.84 -5.60
CA VAL A 37 -7.85 -15.57 -5.26
C VAL A 37 -9.01 -15.35 -6.20
N ALA A 38 -10.18 -15.04 -5.64
CA ALA A 38 -11.28 -14.54 -6.45
C ALA A 38 -10.90 -13.18 -7.06
N GLU A 39 -11.25 -13.01 -8.33
CA GLU A 39 -11.08 -11.74 -9.03
C GLU A 39 -11.80 -10.62 -8.29
N ASP A 40 -11.18 -9.44 -8.27
CA ASP A 40 -11.80 -8.23 -7.76
C ASP A 40 -12.30 -7.39 -8.91
N THR A 41 -13.51 -6.85 -8.75
CA THR A 41 -13.98 -5.78 -9.62
C THR A 41 -13.09 -4.56 -9.42
N ALA A 42 -12.49 -4.09 -10.51
CA ALA A 42 -11.74 -2.85 -10.51
C ALA A 42 -12.66 -1.68 -10.17
N VAL A 43 -12.23 -0.83 -9.24
CA VAL A 43 -12.92 0.40 -8.88
C VAL A 43 -12.11 1.55 -9.42
N GLU A 44 -12.72 2.35 -10.31
CA GLU A 44 -12.07 3.53 -10.86
C GLU A 44 -11.90 4.63 -9.78
N PRO A 45 -10.74 5.32 -9.76
CA PRO A 45 -10.53 6.49 -8.92
C PRO A 45 -11.41 7.67 -9.36
N VAL A 46 -11.66 8.58 -8.42
CA VAL A 46 -12.49 9.77 -8.65
C VAL A 46 -11.71 11.03 -8.27
N ALA A 47 -11.98 12.14 -8.94
CA ALA A 47 -11.49 13.43 -8.48
C ALA A 47 -12.25 13.88 -7.23
N ASN A 48 -11.55 14.55 -6.32
CA ASN A 48 -12.07 15.08 -5.05
C ASN A 48 -12.86 14.02 -4.26
N PRO A 49 -12.23 12.89 -3.88
CA PRO A 49 -12.93 11.80 -3.22
C PRO A 49 -13.49 12.23 -1.86
N GLU A 50 -14.74 11.86 -1.59
CA GLU A 50 -15.36 11.97 -0.28
C GLU A 50 -15.45 10.61 0.42
N LEU A 51 -15.68 10.62 1.74
CA LEU A 51 -15.87 9.40 2.53
C LEU A 51 -17.02 8.54 1.99
N SER A 52 -18.13 9.17 1.58
CA SER A 52 -19.30 8.53 0.99
C SER A 52 -18.94 7.76 -0.29
N THR A 53 -18.06 8.33 -1.12
CA THR A 53 -17.58 7.69 -2.35
C THR A 53 -16.75 6.45 -2.04
N LEU A 54 -15.84 6.54 -1.07
CA LEU A 54 -15.02 5.39 -0.64
C LEU A 54 -15.88 4.27 -0.05
N GLN A 55 -16.87 4.60 0.79
CA GLN A 55 -17.80 3.63 1.37
C GLN A 55 -18.65 2.93 0.31
N SER A 56 -19.08 3.66 -0.72
CA SER A 56 -19.84 3.09 -1.84
C SER A 56 -18.97 2.18 -2.71
N ALA A 57 -17.74 2.60 -2.99
CA ALA A 57 -16.74 1.83 -3.73
C ALA A 57 -16.30 0.55 -3.00
N PHE A 58 -16.14 0.64 -1.68
CA PHE A 58 -15.68 -0.46 -0.84
C PHE A 58 -16.58 -0.66 0.39
N PRO A 59 -17.73 -1.33 0.23
CA PRO A 59 -18.69 -1.55 1.32
C PRO A 59 -18.13 -2.37 2.49
N THR A 60 -17.02 -3.08 2.30
CA THR A 60 -16.35 -3.82 3.38
C THR A 60 -15.52 -2.93 4.30
N LEU A 61 -15.33 -1.64 3.99
CA LEU A 61 -14.54 -0.70 4.81
C LEU A 61 -14.99 -0.67 6.28
N SER A 62 -16.30 -0.71 6.53
CA SER A 62 -16.89 -0.65 7.87
C SER A 62 -16.77 -1.97 8.66
N ARG A 63 -16.33 -3.06 8.04
CA ARG A 63 -16.24 -4.39 8.67
C ARG A 63 -14.97 -4.58 9.50
N CYS A 64 -14.03 -3.63 9.47
CA CYS A 64 -12.77 -3.74 10.20
C CYS A 64 -12.99 -3.91 11.72
N THR A 65 -12.55 -5.04 12.25
CA THR A 65 -12.61 -5.41 13.67
C THR A 65 -11.40 -4.92 14.49
N LYS A 66 -10.43 -4.25 13.85
CA LYS A 66 -9.22 -3.71 14.50
C LYS A 66 -8.30 -4.79 15.11
N CYS A 67 -8.25 -5.96 14.49
CA CYS A 67 -7.42 -7.07 14.97
C CYS A 67 -5.90 -6.88 14.73
N GLY A 68 -5.51 -6.00 13.80
CA GLY A 68 -4.09 -5.70 13.53
C GLY A 68 -3.36 -6.69 12.61
N SER A 69 -3.96 -7.84 12.25
CA SER A 69 -3.30 -8.87 11.43
C SER A 69 -2.73 -8.34 10.12
N CYS A 70 -3.43 -7.40 9.48
CA CYS A 70 -2.99 -6.77 8.23
C CYS A 70 -1.74 -5.88 8.38
N THR A 71 -1.55 -5.25 9.53
CA THR A 71 -0.35 -4.47 9.86
C THR A 71 0.82 -5.42 10.08
N THR A 72 0.63 -6.46 10.90
CA THR A 72 1.66 -7.48 11.17
C THR A 72 2.11 -8.19 9.90
N ALA A 73 1.19 -8.50 8.99
CA ALA A 73 1.50 -9.17 7.73
C ALA A 73 2.12 -8.25 6.66
N CYS A 74 2.22 -6.93 6.89
CA CYS A 74 2.73 -6.02 5.88
C CYS A 74 4.26 -6.08 5.81
N PRO A 75 4.86 -6.53 4.68
CA PRO A 75 6.32 -6.60 4.56
C PRO A 75 6.98 -5.22 4.44
N MET A 76 6.18 -4.17 4.22
CA MET A 76 6.62 -2.77 4.13
C MET A 76 6.39 -1.99 5.43
N SER A 77 5.98 -2.68 6.51
CA SER A 77 5.73 -2.08 7.83
C SER A 77 4.73 -0.91 7.80
N ILE A 78 3.79 -0.93 6.85
CA ILE A 78 2.73 0.07 6.78
C ILE A 78 1.78 -0.13 7.97
N PRO A 79 1.32 0.93 8.65
CA PRO A 79 0.28 0.84 9.68
C PRO A 79 -1.09 0.59 9.04
N VAL A 80 -1.29 -0.58 8.42
CA VAL A 80 -2.44 -0.89 7.56
C VAL A 80 -3.76 -0.79 8.32
N MET A 81 -3.83 -1.35 9.53
CA MET A 81 -5.03 -1.28 10.36
C MET A 81 -5.40 0.17 10.69
N ASP A 82 -4.45 0.97 11.17
CA ASP A 82 -4.69 2.37 11.49
C ASP A 82 -5.12 3.13 10.25
N SER A 83 -4.50 2.86 9.10
CA SER A 83 -4.86 3.49 7.84
C SER A 83 -6.29 3.15 7.41
N VAL A 84 -6.79 1.93 7.68
CA VAL A 84 -8.21 1.58 7.48
C VAL A 84 -9.10 2.43 8.40
N LEU A 85 -8.70 2.69 9.65
CA LEU A 85 -9.43 3.58 10.55
C LEU A 85 -9.39 5.04 10.10
N ARG A 86 -8.27 5.50 9.55
CA ARG A 86 -8.13 6.81 8.92
C ARG A 86 -9.07 6.93 7.70
N MET A 87 -9.15 5.88 6.87
CA MET A 87 -10.10 5.80 5.76
C MET A 87 -11.54 5.92 6.24
N GLN A 88 -11.92 5.24 7.33
CA GLN A 88 -13.27 5.35 7.93
C GLN A 88 -13.61 6.76 8.41
N LYS A 89 -12.61 7.57 8.74
CA LYS A 89 -12.75 8.98 9.16
C LYS A 89 -12.61 9.99 8.01
N GLY A 90 -12.32 9.53 6.79
CA GLY A 90 -12.04 10.42 5.65
C GLY A 90 -10.67 11.10 5.68
N GLU A 91 -9.73 10.62 6.50
CA GLU A 91 -8.38 11.18 6.65
C GLU A 91 -7.46 10.77 5.47
N PHE A 92 -7.88 11.07 4.24
CA PHE A 92 -7.28 10.53 3.01
C PHE A 92 -5.84 10.99 2.74
N SER A 93 -5.46 12.19 3.14
CA SER A 93 -4.09 12.67 2.98
C SER A 93 -3.09 11.84 3.80
N ALA A 94 -3.46 11.45 5.03
CA ALA A 94 -2.64 10.59 5.87
C ALA A 94 -2.54 9.18 5.27
N VAL A 95 -3.68 8.62 4.86
CA VAL A 95 -3.75 7.31 4.18
C VAL A 95 -2.85 7.28 2.92
N ALA A 96 -2.89 8.33 2.11
CA ALA A 96 -2.10 8.39 0.90
C ALA A 96 -0.59 8.39 1.18
N GLU A 97 -0.19 9.02 2.28
CA GLU A 97 1.20 9.00 2.76
C GLU A 97 1.58 7.62 3.29
N ASP A 98 0.77 7.01 4.17
CA ASP A 98 1.00 5.67 4.72
C ASP A 98 1.22 4.63 3.61
N PHE A 99 0.41 4.69 2.54
CA PHE A 99 0.45 3.73 1.44
C PHE A 99 1.48 4.08 0.36
N THR A 100 2.36 5.06 0.57
CA THR A 100 3.38 5.45 -0.44
C THR A 100 4.31 4.30 -0.78
N THR A 101 4.74 3.52 0.23
CA THR A 101 5.66 2.39 0.07
C THR A 101 4.92 1.08 -0.24
N CYS A 102 3.59 1.12 -0.42
CA CYS A 102 2.81 -0.08 -0.67
C CYS A 102 3.19 -0.69 -2.03
N ILE A 103 3.78 -1.89 -1.98
CA ILE A 103 4.14 -2.70 -3.16
C ILE A 103 2.96 -3.50 -3.73
N HIS A 104 1.76 -3.25 -3.22
CA HIS A 104 0.51 -3.88 -3.65
C HIS A 104 0.58 -5.42 -3.62
N CYS A 105 1.14 -5.99 -2.55
CA CYS A 105 1.33 -7.44 -2.44
C CYS A 105 0.06 -8.23 -2.07
N GLY A 106 -0.97 -7.57 -1.56
CA GLY A 106 -2.25 -8.21 -1.23
C GLY A 106 -2.32 -8.99 0.09
N LEU A 107 -1.21 -9.21 0.82
CA LEU A 107 -1.21 -9.98 2.08
C LEU A 107 -2.25 -9.49 3.11
N CYS A 108 -2.42 -8.17 3.23
CA CYS A 108 -3.42 -7.57 4.10
C CYS A 108 -4.87 -8.03 3.83
N ARG A 109 -5.21 -8.40 2.59
CA ARG A 109 -6.53 -8.96 2.24
C ARG A 109 -6.63 -10.43 2.64
N PHE A 110 -5.55 -11.20 2.49
CA PHE A 110 -5.56 -12.63 2.80
C PHE A 110 -5.70 -12.91 4.29
N VAL A 111 -5.06 -12.12 5.14
CA VAL A 111 -5.14 -12.28 6.59
C VAL A 111 -6.38 -11.64 7.20
N CYS A 112 -7.23 -10.97 6.39
CA CYS A 112 -8.41 -10.29 6.88
C CYS A 112 -9.65 -11.19 6.80
N GLU A 113 -10.11 -11.65 7.96
CA GLU A 113 -11.31 -12.48 8.09
C GLU A 113 -12.60 -11.72 7.69
N ASP A 114 -12.60 -10.40 7.86
CA ASP A 114 -13.72 -9.51 7.55
C ASP A 114 -13.78 -9.06 6.07
N LYS A 115 -12.87 -9.56 5.22
CA LYS A 115 -12.81 -9.28 3.78
C LYS A 115 -12.62 -7.79 3.44
N VAL A 116 -11.99 -7.03 4.34
CA VAL A 116 -11.48 -5.69 4.04
C VAL A 116 -10.34 -5.83 3.03
N LYS A 117 -10.21 -4.88 2.10
CA LYS A 117 -9.17 -4.92 1.05
C LYS A 117 -8.28 -3.67 1.12
N PRO A 118 -7.44 -3.52 2.17
CA PRO A 118 -6.74 -2.26 2.44
C PRO A 118 -5.81 -1.82 1.30
N HIS A 119 -5.10 -2.76 0.66
CA HIS A 119 -4.23 -2.46 -0.48
C HIS A 119 -4.96 -1.82 -1.67
N ASN A 120 -6.18 -2.28 -1.99
CA ASN A 120 -7.01 -1.70 -3.05
C ASN A 120 -7.58 -0.34 -2.64
N MET A 121 -8.08 -0.23 -1.41
CA MET A 121 -8.59 1.04 -0.87
C MET A 121 -7.49 2.11 -0.82
N GLY A 122 -6.29 1.77 -0.35
CA GLY A 122 -5.15 2.67 -0.29
C GLY A 122 -4.66 3.12 -1.66
N LEU A 123 -4.61 2.20 -2.63
CA LEU A 123 -4.30 2.54 -4.02
C LEU A 123 -5.36 3.48 -4.62
N TRP A 124 -6.64 3.19 -4.39
CA TRP A 124 -7.75 4.02 -4.85
C TRP A 124 -7.65 5.43 -4.25
N VAL A 125 -7.42 5.56 -2.94
CA VAL A 125 -7.24 6.88 -2.28
C VAL A 125 -6.08 7.65 -2.91
N ARG A 126 -4.92 7.01 -3.11
CA ARG A 126 -3.73 7.66 -3.72
C ARG A 126 -4.01 8.14 -5.13
N ARG A 127 -4.67 7.33 -5.96
CA ARG A 127 -5.01 7.68 -7.34
C ARG A 127 -6.05 8.80 -7.40
N SER A 128 -7.10 8.72 -6.58
CA SER A 128 -8.15 9.73 -6.48
C SER A 128 -7.58 11.10 -6.07
N LEU A 129 -6.72 11.16 -5.04
CA LEU A 129 -6.05 12.41 -4.67
C LEU A 129 -5.08 12.91 -5.75
N GLY A 130 -4.38 12.00 -6.44
CA GLY A 130 -3.54 12.35 -7.57
C GLY A 130 -4.32 13.00 -8.72
N MET A 131 -5.53 12.52 -9.00
CA MET A 131 -6.42 13.10 -10.02
C MET A 131 -6.98 14.47 -9.61
N SER A 132 -7.18 14.72 -8.31
CA SER A 132 -7.62 16.02 -7.81
C SER A 132 -6.54 17.11 -7.97
N ARG A 133 -5.28 16.74 -8.13
CA ARG A 133 -4.18 17.70 -8.28
C ARG A 133 -4.13 18.22 -9.70
N ASN A 134 -4.34 19.53 -9.86
CA ASN A 134 -4.17 20.21 -11.14
C ASN A 134 -2.74 20.76 -11.23
N LEU A 135 -1.80 19.91 -11.66
CA LEU A 135 -0.38 20.26 -11.76
C LEU A 135 -0.05 20.77 -13.17
N ALA A 136 0.39 22.02 -13.26
CA ALA A 136 1.00 22.54 -14.48
C ALA A 136 2.41 21.95 -14.60
N ILE A 137 2.61 20.99 -15.51
CA ILE A 137 3.94 20.39 -15.76
C ILE A 137 4.80 21.43 -16.52
N ALA A 138 5.57 22.23 -15.78
CA ALA A 138 6.57 23.11 -16.36
C ALA A 138 7.79 22.29 -16.83
N LYS A 139 7.97 22.16 -18.15
CA LYS A 139 9.09 21.40 -18.73
C LYS A 139 10.33 22.29 -18.86
N THR A 140 11.25 22.23 -17.89
CA THR A 140 12.57 22.85 -18.01
C THR A 140 13.66 21.79 -17.79
N GLN A 141 14.40 21.42 -18.84
CA GLN A 141 15.39 20.32 -18.80
C GLN A 141 16.48 20.50 -17.71
N ALA A 142 16.90 21.73 -17.42
CA ALA A 142 17.88 22.03 -16.38
C ALA A 142 17.36 21.73 -14.94
N SER A 143 16.04 21.80 -14.72
CA SER A 143 15.40 21.48 -13.44
C SER A 143 15.40 19.97 -13.18
N ALA A 144 15.16 19.17 -14.22
CA ALA A 144 15.02 17.72 -14.09
C ALA A 144 16.30 17.04 -13.59
N GLU A 145 17.48 17.39 -14.10
CA GLU A 145 18.73 16.79 -13.63
C GLU A 145 19.01 17.14 -12.15
N GLN A 146 18.76 18.38 -11.75
CA GLN A 146 18.93 18.80 -10.35
C GLN A 146 17.95 18.07 -9.42
N GLU A 147 16.70 17.87 -9.87
CA GLU A 147 15.70 17.10 -9.14
C GLU A 147 16.12 15.63 -9.00
N TRP A 148 16.68 15.05 -10.06
CA TRP A 148 17.18 13.68 -10.04
C TRP A 148 18.35 13.53 -9.06
N GLN A 149 19.34 14.42 -9.10
CA GLN A 149 20.45 14.43 -8.15
C GLN A 149 19.98 14.58 -6.70
N TYR A 150 18.96 15.42 -6.47
CA TYR A 150 18.35 15.58 -5.14
C TYR A 150 17.64 14.30 -4.68
N LEU A 151 16.87 13.65 -5.57
CA LEU A 151 16.02 12.49 -5.24
C LEU A 151 16.75 11.15 -5.25
N LEU A 152 17.88 11.01 -5.94
CA LEU A 152 18.58 9.74 -6.13
C LEU A 152 19.88 9.65 -5.32
N VAL A 153 19.81 10.00 -4.03
CA VAL A 153 20.90 9.74 -3.09
C VAL A 153 20.96 8.27 -2.66
N GLU A 154 22.17 7.79 -2.33
CA GLU A 154 22.41 6.40 -1.92
C GLU A 154 21.71 6.05 -0.60
N ASP A 155 21.65 6.98 0.34
CA ASP A 155 20.98 6.78 1.62
C ASP A 155 19.46 6.68 1.42
N GLY A 156 18.90 5.51 1.72
CA GLY A 156 17.50 5.19 1.51
C GLY A 156 16.53 6.02 2.36
N GLU A 157 16.90 6.34 3.60
CA GLU A 157 16.07 7.11 4.52
C GLU A 157 16.06 8.59 4.12
N LEU A 158 17.24 9.14 3.84
CA LEU A 158 17.38 10.50 3.33
C LEU A 158 16.64 10.68 2.00
N ARG A 159 16.76 9.71 1.10
CA ARG A 159 16.00 9.69 -0.17
C ARG A 159 14.50 9.75 0.08
N LEU A 160 13.98 8.97 1.03
CA LEU A 160 12.55 8.97 1.37
C LEU A 160 12.10 10.33 1.94
N GLN A 161 12.90 10.92 2.83
CA GLN A 161 12.65 12.24 3.41
C GLN A 161 12.65 13.34 2.34
N ARG A 162 13.64 13.33 1.45
CA ARG A 162 13.71 14.27 0.31
C ARG A 162 12.53 14.12 -0.62
N ALA A 163 12.14 12.90 -0.96
CA ALA A 163 10.97 12.63 -1.79
C ALA A 163 9.66 13.08 -1.12
N LYS A 164 9.56 12.99 0.21
CA LYS A 164 8.42 13.50 0.97
C LYS A 164 8.34 15.03 0.92
N LYS A 165 9.45 15.71 1.21
CA LYS A 165 9.54 17.17 1.11
C LYS A 165 9.23 17.66 -0.29
N PHE A 166 9.85 17.07 -1.30
CA PHE A 166 9.63 17.43 -2.70
C PHE A 166 8.16 17.29 -3.12
N ARG A 167 7.46 16.24 -2.67
CA ARG A 167 6.01 16.05 -2.91
C ARG A 167 5.11 17.11 -2.27
N GLN A 168 5.61 17.83 -1.25
CA GLN A 168 4.88 18.88 -0.53
C GLN A 168 5.21 20.26 -1.08
N SER A 169 6.49 20.56 -1.33
CA SER A 169 6.97 21.88 -1.72
C SER A 169 7.12 22.07 -3.23
N GLU A 170 7.22 20.97 -3.99
CA GLU A 170 7.50 20.94 -5.44
C GLU A 170 8.81 21.66 -5.80
N ARG A 171 9.74 21.73 -4.84
CA ARG A 171 11.02 22.41 -4.97
C ARG A 171 12.12 21.60 -4.32
N ILE A 172 13.32 21.73 -4.87
CA ILE A 172 14.55 21.27 -4.22
C ILE A 172 14.81 22.23 -3.06
N GLU A 173 14.79 21.71 -1.84
CA GLU A 173 15.26 22.44 -0.67
C GLU A 173 16.74 22.16 -0.46
N PRO A 174 17.55 23.17 -0.07
CA PRO A 174 18.96 22.98 0.23
C PRO A 174 19.21 22.07 1.44
#